data_AF-A0A654DQD2-F1
#
_entry.id   AF-A0A654DQD2-F1
#
_cell.length_a   1.000
_cell.length_b   1.000
_cell.length_c   1.000
_cell.angle_alpha   90.00
_cell.angle_beta   90.00
_cell.angle_gamma   90.00
#
_symmetry.space_group_name_H-M   'P 1'
#
loop_
_entity.id
_entity.type
_entity.pdbx_description
1 polymer ?
#
loop_
_entity_poly.entity_id
_entity_poly.type
_entity_poly.pdbx_seq_one_letter_code
_entity_poly.pdbx_strand_id
1 'polypeptide(L)' 'MTTRSVIASFGGITKMARALRHRNPSTVQGWWERQIIPARRLSSVLAAAERLNINVGPADLISDLGAAHDASSQVN' A
#
# COMPACT_ATOMS: atom_id res chain seq x y z
N MET A 1 4.83 8.80 -0.95
CA MET A 1 5.30 7.68 -0.09
C MET A 1 5.22 6.39 -0.91
N THR A 2 6.10 5.40 -0.74
CA THR A 2 6.02 4.14 -1.54
C THR A 2 5.11 3.12 -0.87
N THR A 3 4.62 2.13 -1.63
CA THR A 3 3.84 1.01 -1.08
C THR A 3 4.54 0.32 0.10
N ARG A 4 5.87 0.15 0.03
CA ARG A 4 6.65 -0.46 1.12
C ARG A 4 6.68 0.38 2.38
N SER A 5 6.81 1.70 2.25
CA SER A 5 6.76 2.62 3.38
C SER A 5 5.40 2.56 4.08
N VAL A 6 4.31 2.49 3.33
CA VAL A 6 2.97 2.28 3.89
C VAL A 6 2.93 0.99 4.71
N ILE A 7 3.36 -0.15 4.13
CA ILE A 7 3.36 -1.44 4.84
C ILE A 7 4.25 -1.38 6.08
N ALA A 8 5.38 -0.68 6.02
CA ALA A 8 6.27 -0.47 7.16
C ALA A 8 5.60 0.36 8.27
N SER A 9 4.78 1.38 7.95
CA SER A 9 4.01 2.16 8.92
C SER A 9 2.97 1.33 9.68
N PHE A 10 2.43 0.28 9.08
CA PHE A 10 1.60 -0.72 9.79
C PHE A 10 2.42 -1.64 10.71
N GLY A 11 3.75 -1.51 10.70
CA GLY A 11 4.68 -2.39 11.41
C GLY A 11 4.97 -3.69 10.68
N GLY A 12 4.87 -3.67 9.35
CA GLY A 12 5.26 -4.76 8.45
C GLY A 12 4.10 -5.61 7.92
N ILE A 13 4.46 -6.54 7.03
CA ILE A 13 3.52 -7.39 6.27
C ILE A 13 2.51 -8.10 7.17
N THR A 14 3.00 -8.78 8.22
CA THR A 14 2.15 -9.58 9.12
C THR A 14 1.17 -8.72 9.92
N LYS A 15 1.61 -7.56 10.43
CA LYS A 15 0.74 -6.65 11.19
C LYS A 15 -0.32 -6.03 10.29
N MET A 16 0.04 -5.58 9.09
CA MET A 16 -0.91 -5.06 8.12
C MET A 16 -1.93 -6.13 7.70
N ALA A 17 -1.49 -7.36 7.44
CA ALA A 17 -2.40 -8.46 7.10
C ALA A 17 -3.42 -8.74 8.22
N ARG A 18 -2.98 -8.72 9.49
CA ARG A 18 -3.86 -8.84 10.66
C ARG A 18 -4.80 -7.65 10.79
N ALA A 19 -4.32 -6.43 10.56
CA ALA A 19 -5.14 -5.21 10.58
C ALA A 19 -6.27 -5.28 9.54
N LEU A 20 -5.98 -5.84 8.37
CA LEU A 20 -6.93 -6.04 7.27
C LEU A 20 -7.77 -7.32 7.40
N ARG A 21 -7.60 -8.08 8.51
CA ARG A 21 -8.29 -9.37 8.75
C ARG A 21 -8.05 -10.41 7.65
N HIS A 22 -6.90 -10.35 6.97
CA HIS A 22 -6.51 -11.39 6.03
C HIS A 22 -6.12 -12.67 6.77
N ARG A 23 -6.60 -13.81 6.29
CA ARG A 23 -6.25 -15.13 6.84
C ARG A 23 -4.75 -15.43 6.70
N ASN A 24 -4.15 -15.02 5.57
CA ASN A 24 -2.75 -15.28 5.24
C ASN A 24 -2.01 -13.97 4.90
N PRO A 25 -0.74 -13.83 5.31
CA PRO A 25 0.07 -12.63 5.02
C PRO A 25 0.51 -12.54 3.55
N SER A 26 0.40 -13.62 2.78
CA SER A 26 0.81 -13.71 1.38
C SER A 26 0.16 -12.66 0.47
N THR A 27 -1.04 -12.20 0.81
CA THR A 27 -1.71 -11.12 0.05
C THR A 27 -0.94 -9.81 0.17
N VAL A 28 -0.56 -9.43 1.39
CA VAL A 28 0.21 -8.20 1.65
C VAL A 28 1.66 -8.37 1.16
N GLN A 29 2.22 -9.57 1.27
CA GLN A 29 3.52 -9.89 0.68
C GLN A 29 3.51 -9.66 -0.84
N GLY A 30 2.47 -10.11 -1.54
CA GLY A 30 2.31 -9.85 -2.97
C GLY A 30 2.24 -8.36 -3.30
N TRP A 31 1.63 -7.53 -2.44
CA TRP A 31 1.62 -6.06 -2.62
C TRP A 31 3.00 -5.45 -2.40
N TRP A 32 3.76 -5.95 -1.42
CA TRP A 32 5.13 -5.52 -1.17
C TRP A 32 6.05 -5.81 -2.36
N GLU A 33 5.98 -7.04 -2.89
CA GLU A 33 6.80 -7.51 -4.00
C GLU A 33 6.49 -6.75 -5.29
N ARG A 34 5.20 -6.55 -5.57
CA ARG A 34 4.71 -5.85 -6.76
C ARG A 34 4.71 -4.33 -6.62
N GLN A 35 4.94 -3.81 -5.41
CA GLN A 35 4.83 -2.40 -5.05
C GLN A 35 3.49 -1.76 -5.47
N ILE A 36 2.40 -2.55 -5.39
CA ILE A 36 1.07 -2.11 -5.81
C ILE A 36 0.05 -2.61 -4.79
N ILE A 37 -0.74 -1.69 -4.23
CA ILE A 37 -1.96 -2.00 -3.47
C ILE A 37 -3.15 -1.86 -4.43
N PRO A 38 -3.98 -2.91 -4.62
CA PRO A 38 -5.12 -2.83 -5.52
C PRO A 38 -6.12 -1.74 -5.11
N ALA A 39 -6.65 -0.98 -6.07
CA ALA A 39 -7.60 0.13 -5.84
C ALA A 39 -8.79 -0.28 -4.93
N ARG A 40 -9.36 -1.47 -5.17
CA ARG A 40 -10.46 -2.04 -4.35
C ARG A 40 -10.12 -2.27 -2.88
N ARG A 41 -8.83 -2.26 -2.51
CA ARG A 41 -8.33 -2.44 -1.14
C ARG A 41 -7.96 -1.13 -0.47
N LEU A 42 -7.86 -0.02 -1.20
CA LEU A 42 -7.47 1.28 -0.66
C LEU A 42 -8.39 1.73 0.48
N SER A 43 -9.71 1.57 0.32
CA SER A 43 -10.68 1.89 1.37
C SER A 43 -10.47 1.08 2.64
N SER A 44 -10.16 -0.21 2.52
CA SER A 44 -9.86 -1.07 3.67
C SER A 44 -8.55 -0.69 4.35
N VAL A 45 -7.54 -0.28 3.58
CA VAL A 45 -6.25 0.17 4.12
C VAL A 45 -6.41 1.49 4.87
N LEU A 46 -7.13 2.46 4.31
CA LEU A 46 -7.41 3.73 4.99
C LEU A 46 -8.20 3.52 6.28
N ALA A 47 -9.27 2.73 6.26
CA ALA A 47 -10.03 2.40 7.46
C ALA A 47 -9.18 1.69 8.52
N ALA A 48 -8.23 0.84 8.11
CA ALA A 48 -7.32 0.19 9.03
C ALA A 48 -6.26 1.15 9.60
N ALA A 49 -5.78 2.10 8.78
CA ALA A 49 -4.84 3.14 9.22
C ALA A 49 -5.50 4.05 10.26
N GLU A 50 -6.72 4.51 9.99
CA GLU A 50 -7.51 5.35 10.90
C GLU A 50 -7.75 4.64 12.24
N ARG A 51 -8.19 3.37 12.21
CA ARG A 51 -8.41 2.56 13.42
C ARG A 51 -7.14 2.35 14.25
N LEU A 52 -5.98 2.33 13.61
CA LEU A 52 -4.68 2.14 14.27
C LEU A 52 -3.95 3.46 14.53
N ASN A 53 -4.57 4.61 14.23
CA ASN A 53 -3.99 5.94 14.35
C ASN A 53 -2.65 6.08 13.60
N ILE A 54 -2.57 5.47 12.41
CA ILE A 54 -1.40 5.51 11.53
C ILE A 54 -1.57 6.69 10.58
N ASN A 55 -0.56 7.56 10.50
CA ASN A 55 -0.53 8.69 9.58
C ASN A 55 -0.24 8.23 8.14
N VAL A 56 -1.25 7.65 7.47
CA VAL A 56 -1.21 7.26 6.05
C VAL A 56 -2.44 7.86 5.37
N GLY A 57 -2.19 8.73 4.38
CA GLY A 57 -3.25 9.38 3.61
C GLY A 57 -3.54 8.69 2.26
N PRO A 58 -4.63 9.07 1.57
CA PRO A 58 -4.93 8.56 0.23
C PRO A 58 -3.81 8.81 -0.78
N ALA A 59 -3.13 9.97 -0.71
CA ALA A 59 -2.03 10.33 -1.60
C ALA A 59 -0.82 9.37 -1.47
N ASP A 60 -0.59 8.83 -0.27
CA ASP A 60 0.48 7.88 -0.01
C ASP A 60 0.23 6.51 -0.64
N LEU A 61 -1.05 6.16 -0.83
CA LEU A 61 -1.46 4.90 -1.42
C LEU A 61 -1.57 4.96 -2.96
N ILE A 62 -1.73 6.16 -3.52
CA ILE A 62 -1.88 6.39 -4.96
C ILE A 62 -0.51 6.64 -5.63
N SER A 63 0.51 7.02 -4.87
CA SER A 63 1.83 7.45 -5.36
C SER A 63 2.53 6.44 -6.30
N ASP A 64 2.24 5.14 -6.23
CA ASP A 64 2.83 4.12 -7.12
C ASP A 64 2.11 3.98 -8.48
N LEU A 65 0.91 4.55 -8.66
CA LEU A 65 0.19 4.51 -9.94
C LEU A 65 0.73 5.54 -10.95
N GLY A 66 1.37 6.62 -10.46
CA GLY A 66 1.92 7.70 -11.27
C GLY A 66 3.38 7.51 -11.69
N ALA A 67 4.21 6.90 -10.84
CA ALA A 67 5.64 6.73 -11.13
C ALA A 67 5.91 5.82 -12.36
N ALA A 68 4.96 4.93 -12.71
CA ALA A 68 5.05 4.09 -13.90
C ALA A 68 4.52 4.76 -15.18
N HIS A 69 3.81 5.90 -15.09
CA HIS A 69 3.28 6.60 -16.27
C HIS A 69 4.24 7.66 -16.83
N ASP A 70 5.11 8.23 -15.99
CA ASP A 70 6.06 9.27 -16.41
C ASP A 70 7.35 8.72 -17.07
N ALA A 71 7.61 7.41 -16.95
CA ALA A 71 8.82 6.79 -17.49
C ALA A 71 8.79 6.51 -19.01
N SER A 72 7.71 6.86 -19.72
CA SER A 72 7.58 6.62 -21.17
C SER A 72 7.53 7.88 -22.05
N SER A 73 7.62 9.10 -21.48
CA SER A 73 7.58 10.35 -22.27
C SER A 73 8.92 11.08 -22.38
N GLN A 74 10.04 10.39 -22.17
CA GLN A 74 11.38 10.95 -22.42
C GLN A 74 12.22 9.98 -23.24
N VAL A 75 11.80 9.74 -24.49
CA VAL A 75 12.69 9.31 -25.56
C VAL A 75 12.44 10.18 -26.78
N ASN A 76 13.56 10.74 -27.23
CA ASN A 76 13.83 11.67 -28.32
C ASN A 76 13.20 11.29 -29.66
#